data_AF-A0A9E5GZF4-F1
#
_entry.id   AF-A0A9E5GZF4-F1
#
_cell.length_a   1.000
_cell.length_b   1.000
_cell.length_c   1.000
_cell.angle_alpha   90.00
_cell.angle_beta   90.00
_cell.angle_gamma   90.00
#
_symmetry.space_group_name_H-M   'P 1'
#
loop_
_entity.id
_entity.type
_entity.pdbx_description
1 polymer ?
#
loop_
_entity_poly.entity_id
_entity_poly.type
_entity_poly.pdbx_seq_one_letter_code
_entity_poly.pdbx_strand_id
1 'polypeptide(L)'
;MSTFDLYIDLSSIYTGTAPAFEVLLDGEVVSSFSVGSSFTNTTLSLSYLGDAPRSLSFRFNDYNGEVNRSVTINEVRINGTPAALGSLSKGVLLQGQESQLNIAAEQASFGIPGPASSPDAIINGTAGADNLNGTTGDDTINGFDGIDYIKAGSGNDLVNAGLDHDVVKG
;
A
#
# COMPACT_ATOMS: atom_id res chain seq x y z
N MET A 1 2.33 -11.29 8.58
CA MET A 1 1.19 -10.38 8.34
C MET A 1 1.52 -9.11 9.09
N SER A 2 1.56 -7.99 8.38
CA SER A 2 1.89 -6.69 8.96
C SER A 2 0.60 -5.91 9.21
N THR A 3 0.65 -4.94 10.12
CA THR A 3 -0.52 -4.12 10.48
C THR A 3 -0.14 -2.66 10.59
N PHE A 4 -1.09 -1.76 10.31
CA PHE A 4 -1.00 -0.37 10.70
C PHE A 4 -2.34 0.12 11.25
N ASP A 5 -2.27 1.10 12.15
CA ASP A 5 -3.46 1.72 12.72
C ASP A 5 -3.84 2.94 11.90
N LEU A 6 -5.12 2.99 11.53
CA LEU A 6 -5.72 4.08 10.77
C LEU A 6 -6.72 4.79 11.67
N TYR A 7 -6.45 6.06 11.97
CA TYR A 7 -7.40 6.96 12.58
C TYR A 7 -8.02 7.85 11.50
N ILE A 8 -9.33 8.02 11.55
CA ILE A 8 -10.05 8.90 10.62
C ILE A 8 -11.03 9.73 11.43
N ASP A 9 -10.99 11.05 11.28
CA ASP A 9 -12.04 11.95 11.74
C ASP A 9 -12.91 12.41 10.58
N LEU A 10 -14.23 12.27 10.76
CA LEU A 10 -15.23 12.52 9.74
C LEU A 10 -16.27 13.51 10.25
N SER A 11 -16.84 14.29 9.34
CA SER A 11 -18.12 14.94 9.53
C SER A 11 -19.05 14.59 8.37
N SER A 12 -20.35 14.53 8.63
CA SER A 12 -21.32 14.08 7.63
C SER A 12 -22.52 15.02 7.58
N ILE A 13 -23.08 15.17 6.39
CA ILE A 13 -24.32 15.90 6.17
C ILE A 13 -25.25 14.98 5.40
N TYR A 14 -26.33 14.55 6.07
CA TYR A 14 -27.41 13.80 5.45
C TYR A 14 -28.67 13.74 6.32
N THR A 15 -29.81 13.40 5.71
CA THR A 15 -31.02 12.99 6.42
C THR A 15 -31.29 11.49 6.16
N GLY A 16 -32.08 10.84 7.03
CA GLY A 16 -32.42 9.42 6.87
C GLY A 16 -31.39 8.40 7.39
N THR A 17 -31.19 7.31 6.66
CA THR A 17 -30.38 6.14 7.08
C THR A 17 -28.88 6.40 7.01
N ALA A 18 -28.10 5.87 7.94
CA ALA A 18 -26.65 6.04 7.94
C ALA A 18 -26.00 5.41 6.68
N PRO A 19 -25.21 6.16 5.91
CA PRO A 19 -24.55 5.70 4.69
C PRO A 19 -23.31 4.87 5.03
N ALA A 20 -22.84 4.05 4.09
CA ALA A 20 -21.62 3.28 4.25
C ALA A 20 -20.39 4.10 3.84
N PHE A 21 -19.35 4.04 4.66
CA PHE A 21 -18.02 4.54 4.35
C PHE A 21 -17.07 3.36 4.32
N GLU A 22 -16.41 3.21 3.18
CA GLU A 22 -15.54 2.09 2.89
C GLU A 22 -14.08 2.56 2.89
N VAL A 23 -13.23 1.73 3.45
CA VAL A 23 -11.78 1.88 3.43
C VAL A 23 -11.22 0.80 2.54
N LEU A 24 -10.39 1.20 1.58
CA LEU A 24 -9.79 0.32 0.60
C LEU A 24 -8.27 0.38 0.66
N LEU A 25 -7.62 -0.78 0.55
CA LEU A 25 -6.17 -0.89 0.32
C LEU A 25 -5.96 -1.44 -1.09
N ASP A 26 -5.21 -0.71 -1.91
CA ASP A 26 -4.92 -1.11 -3.30
C ASP A 26 -6.17 -1.47 -4.13
N GLY A 27 -7.29 -0.80 -3.81
CA GLY A 27 -8.59 -0.98 -4.47
C GLY A 27 -9.46 -2.10 -3.88
N GLU A 28 -8.98 -2.86 -2.90
CA GLU A 28 -9.75 -3.87 -2.19
C GLU A 28 -10.42 -3.29 -0.94
N VAL A 29 -11.72 -3.52 -0.74
CA VAL A 29 -12.44 -3.08 0.46
C VAL A 29 -12.01 -3.91 1.66
N VAL A 30 -11.32 -3.26 2.62
CA VAL A 30 -10.84 -3.91 3.86
C VAL A 30 -11.71 -3.60 5.08
N SER A 31 -12.50 -2.53 5.02
CA SER A 31 -13.44 -2.17 6.08
C SER A 31 -14.61 -1.39 5.50
N SER A 32 -15.78 -1.56 6.10
CA SER A 32 -17.00 -0.80 5.78
C SER A 32 -17.77 -0.56 7.06
N PHE A 33 -18.16 0.69 7.30
CA PHE A 33 -18.92 1.07 8.49
C PHE A 33 -19.92 2.18 8.19
N SER A 34 -21.00 2.23 8.97
CA SER A 34 -22.00 3.29 8.85
C SER A 34 -21.51 4.59 9.49
N VAL A 35 -21.54 5.70 8.76
CA VAL A 35 -21.17 7.01 9.30
C VAL A 35 -22.41 7.68 9.84
N GLY A 36 -22.61 7.70 11.16
CA GLY A 36 -23.71 8.44 11.82
C GLY A 36 -23.72 9.94 11.51
N SER A 37 -24.86 10.62 11.71
CA SER A 37 -25.03 12.08 11.51
C SER A 37 -24.22 12.92 12.52
N SER A 38 -23.53 12.23 13.43
CA SER A 38 -22.68 12.77 14.47
C SER A 38 -21.42 11.92 14.68
N PHE A 39 -21.02 11.05 13.74
CA PHE A 39 -19.89 10.15 13.96
C PHE A 39 -18.56 10.90 13.88
N THR A 40 -18.09 11.29 15.05
CA THR A 40 -16.76 11.85 15.31
C THR A 40 -15.79 10.71 15.60
N ASN A 41 -14.69 10.72 14.84
CA ASN A 41 -13.58 9.78 14.77
C ASN A 41 -13.80 8.25 14.93
N THR A 42 -13.09 7.49 14.10
CA THR A 42 -12.92 6.04 14.25
C THR A 42 -11.44 5.66 14.20
N THR A 43 -11.11 4.49 14.73
CA THR A 43 -9.80 3.87 14.57
C THR A 43 -9.97 2.44 14.07
N LEU A 44 -9.18 2.06 13.08
CA LEU A 44 -9.19 0.75 12.44
C LEU A 44 -7.77 0.19 12.44
N SER A 45 -7.58 -1.05 12.88
CA SER A 45 -6.32 -1.76 12.68
C SER A 45 -6.41 -2.55 11.38
N LEU A 46 -5.63 -2.16 10.37
CA LEU A 46 -5.65 -2.76 9.05
C LEU A 46 -4.47 -3.71 8.89
N SER A 47 -4.76 -4.93 8.43
CA SER A 47 -3.75 -5.97 8.19
C SER A 47 -3.50 -6.14 6.70
N TYR A 48 -2.26 -6.39 6.31
CA TYR A 48 -1.87 -6.69 4.94
C TYR A 48 -0.83 -7.82 4.89
N LEU A 49 -0.74 -8.46 3.73
CA LEU A 49 0.18 -9.57 3.46
C LEU A 49 1.14 -9.18 2.33
N GLY A 50 2.41 -9.49 2.49
CA GLY A 50 3.44 -9.14 1.51
C GLY A 50 3.88 -7.70 1.68
N ASP A 51 3.96 -6.98 0.57
CA ASP A 51 4.41 -5.59 0.53
C ASP A 51 3.44 -4.63 1.21
N ALA A 52 3.98 -3.50 1.66
CA ALA A 52 3.17 -2.40 2.14
C ALA A 52 2.20 -1.91 1.06
N PRO A 53 0.95 -1.56 1.42
CA PRO A 53 -0.03 -1.12 0.44
C PRO A 53 0.45 0.14 -0.28
N ARG A 54 0.16 0.23 -1.58
CA ARG A 54 0.59 1.38 -2.40
C ARG A 54 -0.39 2.55 -2.26
N SER A 55 -1.66 2.26 -2.06
CA SER A 55 -2.73 3.26 -1.95
C SER A 55 -3.70 2.93 -0.83
N LEU A 56 -4.18 3.99 -0.18
CA LEU A 56 -5.29 3.97 0.75
C LEU A 56 -6.41 4.81 0.14
N SER A 57 -7.60 4.24 0.05
CA SER A 57 -8.75 4.95 -0.52
C SER A 57 -9.95 4.93 0.41
N PHE A 58 -10.75 5.98 0.31
CA PHE A 58 -11.94 6.21 1.11
C PHE A 58 -13.11 6.41 0.17
N ARG A 59 -14.14 5.57 0.27
CA ARG A 59 -15.30 5.65 -0.61
C ARG A 59 -16.56 5.92 0.18
N PHE A 60 -17.32 6.91 -0.27
CA PHE A 60 -18.65 7.18 0.26
C PHE A 60 -19.68 6.38 -0.53
N ASN A 61 -19.98 5.17 -0.07
CA ASN A 61 -20.85 4.22 -0.75
C ASN A 61 -22.30 4.40 -0.28
N ASP A 62 -23.05 5.22 -1.01
CA ASP A 62 -24.42 5.59 -0.66
C ASP A 62 -25.36 5.58 -1.86
N TYR A 63 -25.21 4.67 -2.83
CA TYR A 63 -25.89 4.72 -4.14
C TYR A 63 -27.41 4.99 -4.15
N ASN A 64 -28.11 4.63 -3.07
CA ASN A 64 -29.57 4.80 -2.95
C ASN A 64 -29.98 5.94 -1.99
N GLY A 65 -29.01 6.72 -1.51
CA GLY A 65 -29.23 7.83 -0.59
C GLY A 65 -29.75 9.09 -1.27
N GLU A 66 -30.14 10.05 -0.44
CA GLU A 66 -30.64 11.36 -0.87
C GLU A 66 -29.58 12.15 -1.65
N VAL A 67 -30.04 13.04 -2.53
CA VAL A 67 -29.14 13.92 -3.30
C VAL A 67 -28.41 14.88 -2.37
N ASN A 68 -27.14 15.18 -2.68
CA ASN A 68 -26.26 16.11 -1.94
C ASN A 68 -25.81 15.64 -0.55
N ARG A 69 -25.92 14.35 -0.26
CA ARG A 69 -25.26 13.78 0.91
C ARG A 69 -23.75 13.83 0.74
N SER A 70 -23.07 14.19 1.83
CA SER A 70 -21.62 14.31 1.83
C SER A 70 -21.00 13.79 3.10
N VAL A 71 -19.80 13.25 2.97
CA VAL A 71 -18.87 13.03 4.07
C VAL A 71 -17.63 13.86 3.83
N THR A 72 -17.23 14.61 4.84
CA THR A 72 -15.98 15.37 4.87
C THR A 72 -14.98 14.60 5.72
N ILE A 73 -13.78 14.40 5.17
CA ILE A 73 -12.64 13.86 5.89
C ILE A 73 -11.91 15.03 6.55
N ASN A 74 -12.01 15.13 7.88
CA ASN A 74 -11.39 16.22 8.64
C ASN A 74 -9.93 15.88 8.97
N GLU A 75 -9.63 14.62 9.26
CA GLU A 75 -8.29 14.17 9.62
C GLU A 75 -8.09 12.70 9.26
N VAL A 76 -6.89 12.35 8.82
CA VAL A 76 -6.43 10.97 8.69
C VAL A 76 -5.08 10.88 9.40
N ARG A 77 -4.89 9.85 10.23
CA ARG A 77 -3.58 9.49 10.78
C ARG A 77 -3.29 8.03 10.55
N ILE A 78 -2.04 7.72 10.27
CA ILE A 78 -1.53 6.37 10.06
C ILE A 78 -0.43 6.14 11.09
N ASN A 79 -0.59 5.12 11.95
CA ASN A 79 0.25 4.87 13.13
C ASN A 79 0.42 6.12 14.02
N GLY A 80 -0.63 6.94 14.10
CA GLY A 80 -0.61 8.21 14.83
C GLY A 80 0.01 9.39 14.08
N THR A 81 0.68 9.18 12.93
CA THR A 81 1.20 10.26 12.08
C THR A 81 0.10 10.85 11.19
N PRO A 82 -0.16 12.17 11.24
CA PRO A 82 -1.13 12.80 10.36
C PRO A 82 -0.73 12.71 8.88
N ALA A 83 -1.66 12.29 8.03
CA ALA A 83 -1.56 12.48 6.60
C ALA A 83 -1.93 13.92 6.26
N ALA A 84 -1.09 14.61 5.49
CA ALA A 84 -1.42 15.95 5.03
C ALA A 84 -2.72 15.89 4.21
N LEU A 85 -3.74 16.66 4.60
CA LEU A 85 -5.03 16.65 3.91
C LEU A 85 -4.92 17.03 2.42
N GLY A 86 -3.89 17.80 2.05
CA GLY A 86 -3.58 18.12 0.65
C GLY A 86 -3.09 16.93 -0.18
N SER A 87 -2.70 15.83 0.46
CA SER A 87 -2.32 14.57 -0.18
C SER A 87 -3.53 13.67 -0.48
N LEU A 88 -4.71 14.02 0.03
CA LEU A 88 -5.97 13.38 -0.35
C LEU A 88 -6.46 13.96 -1.68
N SER A 89 -6.86 13.09 -2.61
CA SER A 89 -7.42 13.56 -3.88
C SER A 89 -8.73 14.34 -3.72
N LYS A 90 -9.49 14.09 -2.64
CA LYS A 90 -10.68 14.83 -2.23
C LYS A 90 -10.84 14.88 -0.70
N GLY A 91 -11.14 16.07 -0.15
CA GLY A 91 -11.52 16.22 1.27
C GLY A 91 -13.01 16.03 1.54
N VAL A 92 -13.86 16.23 0.53
CA VAL A 92 -15.32 16.05 0.62
C VAL A 92 -15.76 15.05 -0.45
N LEU A 93 -16.47 14.02 -0.01
CA LEU A 93 -17.00 12.95 -0.84
C LEU A 93 -18.51 13.07 -0.97
N LEU A 94 -18.98 13.15 -2.21
CA LEU A 94 -20.39 12.98 -2.57
C LEU A 94 -20.68 11.49 -2.86
N GLN A 95 -21.95 11.14 -3.01
CA GLN A 95 -22.40 9.78 -3.26
C GLN A 95 -21.60 9.07 -4.36
N GLY A 96 -21.04 7.90 -4.04
CA GLY A 96 -20.26 7.07 -4.96
C GLY A 96 -18.86 7.59 -5.27
N GLN A 97 -18.42 8.69 -4.65
CA GLN A 97 -17.08 9.24 -4.84
C GLN A 97 -16.05 8.56 -3.95
N GLU A 98 -14.81 8.62 -4.41
CA GLU A 98 -13.63 8.10 -3.72
C GLU A 98 -12.58 9.20 -3.55
N SER A 99 -11.86 9.16 -2.42
CA SER A 99 -10.65 9.93 -2.16
C SER A 99 -9.49 8.97 -2.00
N GLN A 100 -8.34 9.30 -2.55
CA GLN A 100 -7.15 8.46 -2.54
C GLN A 100 -6.00 9.17 -1.85
N LEU A 101 -5.19 8.40 -1.13
CA LEU A 101 -3.90 8.78 -0.54
C LEU A 101 -2.83 7.83 -1.10
N ASN A 102 -1.75 8.39 -1.63
CA ASN A 102 -0.60 7.62 -2.08
C ASN A 102 0.24 7.21 -0.87
N ILE A 103 0.09 5.96 -0.42
CA ILE A 103 0.85 5.41 0.69
C ILE A 103 2.29 5.17 0.24
N ALA A 104 2.52 4.61 -0.96
CA ALA A 104 3.85 4.29 -1.49
C ALA A 104 4.86 5.45 -1.44
N ALA A 105 4.42 6.68 -1.70
CA ALA A 105 5.29 7.86 -1.67
C ALA A 105 5.67 8.32 -0.25
N GLU A 106 4.93 7.90 0.78
CA GLU A 106 4.99 8.45 2.14
C GLU A 106 5.09 7.37 3.23
N GLN A 107 5.42 6.11 2.86
CA GLN A 107 5.39 4.97 3.79
C GLN A 107 6.31 5.18 4.99
N ALA A 108 7.52 5.70 4.74
CA ALA A 108 8.48 6.06 5.77
C ALA A 108 7.94 7.14 6.73
N SER A 109 7.23 8.14 6.19
CA SER A 109 6.60 9.20 6.96
C SER A 109 5.56 8.65 7.94
N PHE A 110 4.83 7.61 7.54
CA PHE A 110 3.78 6.98 8.35
C PHE A 110 4.25 5.83 9.25
N GLY A 111 5.55 5.55 9.29
CA GLY A 111 6.09 4.40 10.02
C GLY A 111 5.50 3.07 9.54
N ILE A 112 4.92 3.04 8.33
CA ILE A 112 4.63 1.80 7.66
C ILE A 112 6.01 1.33 7.17
N PRO A 113 6.45 0.11 7.52
CA PRO A 113 7.62 -0.46 6.88
C PRO A 113 7.41 -0.30 5.38
N GLY A 114 8.37 0.25 4.64
CA GLY A 114 8.27 0.22 3.18
C GLY A 114 8.02 -1.22 2.71
N PRO A 115 7.73 -1.48 1.42
CA PRO A 115 8.01 -2.80 0.91
C PRO A 115 9.38 -3.20 1.45
N ALA A 116 9.47 -4.42 1.97
CA ALA A 116 10.74 -4.89 2.51
C ALA A 116 11.84 -4.87 1.42
N SER A 117 11.52 -4.50 0.17
CA SER A 117 12.41 -4.15 -0.91
C SER A 117 13.44 -3.11 -0.47
N SER A 118 14.66 -3.60 -0.26
CA SER A 118 15.80 -2.90 -0.82
C SER A 118 15.51 -2.43 -2.25
N PRO A 119 16.12 -1.32 -2.70
CA PRO A 119 15.98 -0.89 -4.08
C PRO A 119 16.42 -2.00 -5.04
N ASP A 120 15.76 -2.08 -6.20
CA ASP A 120 16.16 -2.88 -7.35
C ASP A 120 17.66 -2.77 -7.58
N ALA A 121 18.33 -3.91 -7.67
CA ALA A 121 19.77 -3.98 -7.84
C ALA A 121 20.16 -4.52 -9.21
N ILE A 122 21.24 -3.96 -9.77
CA ILE A 122 21.98 -4.60 -10.87
C ILE A 122 23.19 -5.28 -10.24
N ILE A 123 23.19 -6.62 -10.26
CA ILE A 123 24.23 -7.44 -9.67
C ILE A 123 24.94 -8.18 -10.80
N ASN A 124 26.23 -7.90 -10.96
CA ASN A 124 27.06 -8.54 -11.98
C ASN A 124 28.15 -9.36 -11.29
N GLY A 125 28.19 -10.65 -11.62
CA GLY A 125 29.30 -11.52 -11.34
C GLY A 125 30.50 -11.25 -12.24
N THR A 126 31.32 -12.27 -12.37
CA THR A 126 32.62 -12.25 -13.02
C THR A 126 32.72 -13.43 -13.99
N ALA A 127 33.88 -13.65 -14.61
CA ALA A 127 34.08 -14.83 -15.46
C ALA A 127 34.50 -16.09 -14.67
N GLY A 128 34.30 -16.10 -13.36
CA GLY A 128 34.62 -17.22 -12.48
C GLY A 128 33.49 -17.50 -11.50
N ALA A 129 33.57 -18.61 -10.78
CA ALA A 129 32.51 -19.05 -9.88
C ALA A 129 32.18 -18.00 -8.79
N ASP A 130 30.94 -17.50 -8.81
CA ASP A 130 30.44 -16.46 -7.93
C ASP A 130 29.34 -16.93 -6.97
N ASN A 131 29.19 -16.19 -5.87
CA ASN A 131 28.04 -16.31 -4.96
C ASN A 131 27.27 -14.99 -4.97
N LEU A 132 26.23 -14.92 -5.79
CA LEU A 132 25.43 -13.71 -5.99
C LEU A 132 24.18 -13.78 -5.12
N ASN A 133 23.97 -12.74 -4.30
CA ASN A 133 22.75 -12.58 -3.53
C ASN A 133 22.06 -11.30 -3.97
N GLY A 134 20.91 -11.48 -4.59
CA GLY A 134 19.91 -10.46 -4.76
C GLY A 134 19.28 -10.05 -3.44
N THR A 135 18.31 -9.20 -3.59
CA THR A 135 17.76 -8.34 -2.59
C THR A 135 16.30 -8.73 -2.39
N THR A 136 15.49 -7.82 -1.89
CA THR A 136 14.03 -8.01 -1.77
C THR A 136 13.26 -7.14 -2.76
N GLY A 137 13.97 -6.43 -3.67
CA GLY A 137 13.43 -5.66 -4.78
C GLY A 137 13.48 -6.43 -6.10
N ASP A 138 13.08 -5.79 -7.20
CA ASP A 138 13.09 -6.41 -8.53
C ASP A 138 14.50 -6.33 -9.13
N ASP A 139 15.32 -7.38 -8.98
CA ASP A 139 16.73 -7.33 -9.36
C ASP A 139 17.00 -7.77 -10.80
N THR A 140 18.12 -7.29 -11.35
CA THR A 140 18.76 -7.86 -12.55
C THR A 140 20.09 -8.47 -12.14
N ILE A 141 20.20 -9.79 -12.24
CA ILE A 141 21.39 -10.54 -11.81
C ILE A 141 22.03 -11.23 -13.02
N ASN A 142 23.29 -10.91 -13.30
CA ASN A 142 24.10 -11.54 -14.35
C ASN A 142 25.26 -12.32 -13.73
N GLY A 143 25.27 -13.65 -13.86
CA GLY A 143 26.36 -14.53 -13.41
C GLY A 143 27.61 -14.45 -14.29
N PHE A 144 27.39 -14.50 -15.61
CA PHE A 144 28.42 -14.57 -16.67
C PHE A 144 29.03 -15.97 -16.84
N ASP A 145 30.36 -16.13 -16.78
CA ASP A 145 31.00 -17.44 -17.00
C ASP A 145 31.39 -18.01 -15.64
N GLY A 146 31.41 -19.34 -15.49
CA GLY A 146 31.77 -19.99 -14.22
C GLY A 146 30.58 -20.71 -13.58
N ILE A 147 30.85 -21.49 -12.53
CA ILE A 147 29.81 -22.24 -11.81
C ILE A 147 29.28 -21.38 -10.67
N ASP A 148 28.11 -20.78 -10.86
CA ASP A 148 27.56 -19.79 -9.95
C ASP A 148 26.50 -20.33 -8.98
N TYR A 149 26.44 -19.70 -7.82
CA TYR A 149 25.34 -19.84 -6.86
C TYR A 149 24.62 -18.51 -6.74
N ILE A 150 23.40 -18.46 -7.29
CA ILE A 150 22.59 -17.24 -7.35
C ILE A 150 21.35 -17.41 -6.47
N LYS A 151 21.16 -16.49 -5.53
CA LYS A 151 19.92 -16.34 -4.78
C LYS A 151 19.29 -15.01 -5.15
N ALA A 152 18.20 -15.04 -5.90
CA ALA A 152 17.52 -13.84 -6.38
C ALA A 152 16.83 -13.10 -5.25
N GLY A 153 16.14 -13.82 -4.36
CA GLY A 153 15.43 -13.21 -3.25
C GLY A 153 13.96 -12.99 -3.60
N SER A 154 13.34 -12.05 -2.88
CA SER A 154 11.93 -11.71 -3.15
C SER A 154 11.89 -10.60 -4.20
N GLY A 155 10.93 -10.64 -5.11
CA GLY A 155 10.82 -9.66 -6.18
C GLY A 155 10.51 -10.35 -7.51
N ASN A 156 10.30 -9.56 -8.55
CA ASN A 156 10.23 -10.02 -9.93
C ASN A 156 11.61 -9.92 -10.57
N ASP A 157 12.49 -10.86 -10.23
CA ASP A 157 13.89 -10.82 -10.65
C ASP A 157 14.08 -11.30 -12.09
N LEU A 158 15.03 -10.66 -12.78
CA LEU A 158 15.60 -11.13 -14.02
C LEU A 158 16.99 -11.72 -13.76
N VAL A 159 17.08 -13.04 -13.74
CA VAL A 159 18.34 -13.76 -13.54
C VAL A 159 18.85 -14.35 -14.84
N ASN A 160 20.04 -13.93 -15.26
CA ASN A 160 20.85 -14.56 -16.29
C ASN A 160 22.05 -15.23 -15.63
N ALA A 161 21.97 -16.53 -15.35
CA ALA A 161 23.06 -17.27 -14.72
C ALA A 161 24.31 -17.36 -15.62
N GLY A 162 24.11 -17.36 -16.94
CA GLY A 162 25.20 -17.38 -17.91
C GLY A 162 25.55 -18.79 -18.40
N LEU A 163 26.83 -19.06 -18.63
CA LEU A 163 27.32 -20.35 -19.15
C LEU A 163 27.79 -21.23 -17.99
N ASP A 164 27.85 -22.55 -18.22
CA ASP A 164 28.20 -23.60 -17.24
C ASP A 164 27.02 -24.04 -16.34
N HIS A 165 27.32 -24.65 -15.18
CA HIS A 165 26.36 -25.39 -14.36
C HIS A 165 26.00 -24.63 -13.09
N ASP A 166 25.04 -23.72 -13.20
CA ASP A 166 24.66 -22.83 -12.09
C ASP A 166 23.55 -23.37 -11.21
N VAL A 167 23.46 -22.83 -10.00
CA VAL A 167 22.36 -23.05 -9.07
C VAL A 167 21.65 -21.72 -8.82
N VAL A 168 20.42 -21.61 -9.31
CA VAL A 168 19.56 -20.45 -9.09
C VAL A 168 18.44 -20.79 -8.11
N LYS A 169 18.26 -19.93 -7.12
CA LYS A 169 17.12 -19.96 -6.19
C LYS A 169 16.38 -18.63 -6.27
N GLY A 170 15.06 -18.70 -6.45
CA GLY A 170 14.15 -17.59 -6.16
C GLY A 170 14.07 -17.41 -4.65
#